data_AF-D4KXR3-F1
#
_entry.id   AF-D4KXR3-F1
#
_cell.length_a   1.000
_cell.length_b   1.000
_cell.length_c   1.000
_cell.angle_alpha   90.00
_cell.angle_beta   90.00
_cell.angle_gamma   90.00
#
_symmetry.space_group_name_H-M   'P 1'
#
loop_
_entity.id
_entity.type
_entity.pdbx_description
1 polymer ?
#
loop_
_entity_poly.entity_id
_entity_poly.type
_entity_poly.pdbx_seq_one_letter_code
_entity_poly.pdbx_strand_id
1 'polypeptide(L)'
;MKHWHEEMPFTADDSLAELIFTENSLFFDIETTGFSAARTSLYLIGCAARKENLLIVDQFFAETPADESDVLHAFLDYLQNFDTIITFNGIGFDIPYLTNKCQKYKIPEPFSAYEYVDIYKMISGFRFFLPFQI
;
A
#
# COMPACT_ATOMS: atom_id res chain seq x y z
N MET A 1 1.14 15.98 -9.93
CA MET A 1 1.37 14.52 -9.76
C MET A 1 1.05 13.79 -11.06
N LYS A 2 1.61 12.60 -11.26
CA LYS A 2 1.28 11.71 -12.38
C LYS A 2 0.60 10.44 -11.87
N HIS A 3 -0.50 10.04 -12.50
CA HIS A 3 -1.20 8.78 -12.22
C HIS A 3 -1.03 7.85 -13.43
N TRP A 4 -0.59 6.62 -13.17
CA TRP A 4 -0.54 5.55 -14.16
C TRP A 4 -1.53 4.47 -13.78
N HIS A 5 -2.17 3.89 -14.77
CA HIS A 5 -3.19 2.87 -14.63
C HIS A 5 -2.96 1.78 -15.68
N GLU A 6 -2.90 0.54 -15.23
CA GLU A 6 -2.76 -0.63 -16.09
C GLU A 6 -3.70 -1.73 -15.63
N GLU A 7 -4.32 -2.42 -16.59
CA GLU A 7 -5.14 -3.60 -16.34
C GLU A 7 -4.49 -4.79 -17.03
N MET A 8 -4.37 -5.90 -16.32
CA MET A 8 -3.87 -7.15 -16.88
C MET A 8 -4.68 -8.35 -16.38
N PRO A 9 -4.72 -9.46 -17.13
CA PRO A 9 -5.41 -10.66 -16.68
C PRO A 9 -4.88 -11.14 -15.33
N PHE A 10 -5.78 -11.33 -14.37
CA PHE A 10 -5.49 -11.97 -13.10
C PHE A 10 -6.00 -13.40 -13.14
N THR A 11 -5.07 -14.35 -13.06
CA THR A 11 -5.37 -15.77 -12.86
C THR A 11 -4.70 -16.20 -11.57
N ALA A 12 -5.44 -16.25 -10.47
CA ALA A 12 -4.95 -16.91 -9.28
C ALA A 12 -5.11 -18.43 -9.45
N ASP A 13 -4.00 -19.11 -9.68
CA ASP A 13 -3.92 -20.57 -9.56
C ASP A 13 -3.55 -21.00 -8.12
N ASP A 14 -3.50 -20.02 -7.20
CA ASP A 14 -3.09 -20.17 -5.80
C ASP A 14 -4.27 -19.88 -4.85
N SER A 15 -4.59 -20.86 -4.02
CA SER A 15 -5.73 -20.78 -3.08
C SER A 15 -5.58 -19.71 -2.00
N LEU A 16 -4.33 -19.36 -1.63
CA LEU A 16 -4.08 -18.32 -0.64
C LEU A 16 -4.29 -16.94 -1.24
N ALA A 17 -3.85 -16.72 -2.49
CA ALA A 17 -4.10 -15.47 -3.20
C ALA A 17 -5.61 -15.19 -3.35
N GLU A 18 -6.40 -16.22 -3.71
CA GLU A 18 -7.87 -16.11 -3.76
C GLU A 18 -8.50 -15.79 -2.39
N LEU A 19 -7.91 -16.29 -1.29
CA LEU A 19 -8.43 -16.06 0.06
C LEU A 19 -8.15 -14.64 0.58
N ILE A 20 -6.98 -14.07 0.27
CA ILE A 20 -6.56 -12.78 0.84
C ILE A 20 -6.78 -11.60 -0.12
N PHE A 21 -6.61 -11.80 -1.42
CA PHE A 21 -6.67 -10.76 -2.45
C PHE A 21 -8.04 -10.73 -3.12
N THR A 22 -9.02 -10.31 -2.32
CA THR A 22 -10.42 -10.15 -2.72
C THR A 22 -10.64 -8.83 -3.47
N GLU A 23 -11.82 -8.63 -4.06
CA GLU A 23 -12.17 -7.35 -4.71
C GLU A 23 -12.29 -6.18 -3.73
N ASN A 24 -12.45 -6.44 -2.43
CA ASN A 24 -12.47 -5.41 -1.38
C ASN A 24 -11.09 -5.19 -0.74
N SER A 25 -10.07 -5.89 -1.22
CA SER A 25 -8.70 -5.78 -0.72
C SER A 25 -7.85 -4.90 -1.63
N LEU A 26 -7.00 -4.06 -1.04
CA LEU A 26 -5.96 -3.31 -1.75
C LEU A 26 -4.58 -3.72 -1.28
N PHE A 27 -3.74 -4.19 -2.19
CA PHE A 27 -2.31 -4.28 -1.94
C PHE A 27 -1.67 -2.93 -2.25
N PHE A 28 -0.81 -2.41 -1.37
CA PHE A 28 0.01 -1.25 -1.72
C PHE A 28 1.40 -1.30 -1.09
N ASP A 29 2.31 -0.54 -1.69
CA ASP A 29 3.67 -0.31 -1.23
C ASP A 29 4.04 1.16 -1.51
N ILE A 30 4.89 1.74 -0.65
CA ILE A 30 5.34 3.13 -0.81
C ILE A 30 6.82 3.21 -1.11
N GLU A 31 7.19 4.14 -1.98
CA GLU A 31 8.58 4.53 -2.17
C GLU A 31 8.85 5.92 -1.61
N THR A 32 9.94 6.00 -0.85
CA THR A 32 10.33 7.21 -0.14
C THR A 32 11.81 7.50 -0.35
N THR A 33 12.22 8.76 -0.22
CA THR A 33 13.64 9.13 -0.30
C THR A 33 14.46 8.70 0.93
N GLY A 34 13.82 8.01 1.89
CA GLY A 34 14.45 7.38 3.05
C GLY A 34 13.46 7.20 4.20
N PHE A 35 13.92 6.58 5.29
CA PHE A 35 13.02 6.03 6.33
C PHE A 35 12.30 7.04 7.23
N SER A 36 12.75 8.29 7.33
CA SER A 36 12.20 9.26 8.28
C SER A 36 11.18 10.19 7.63
N ALA A 37 9.88 9.92 7.80
CA ALA A 37 8.79 10.71 7.21
C ALA A 37 8.87 12.23 7.48
N ALA A 38 9.42 12.62 8.64
CA ALA A 38 9.62 14.01 9.02
C ALA A 38 10.71 14.73 8.18
N ARG A 39 11.60 13.99 7.52
CA ARG A 39 12.79 14.52 6.83
C ARG A 39 12.90 14.08 5.36
N THR A 40 12.21 13.02 4.97
CA THR A 40 12.24 12.46 3.62
C THR A 40 10.92 12.71 2.92
N SER A 41 10.83 12.37 1.64
CA SER A 41 9.62 12.57 0.84
C SER A 41 9.07 11.23 0.35
N LEU A 42 7.75 11.11 0.36
CA LEU A 42 6.98 10.13 -0.41
C LEU A 42 7.01 10.57 -1.87
N TYR A 43 7.34 9.65 -2.77
CA TYR A 43 7.36 9.96 -4.20
C TYR A 43 6.60 8.97 -5.08
N LEU A 44 6.24 7.80 -4.56
CA LEU A 44 5.39 6.84 -5.26
C LEU A 44 4.55 6.09 -4.23
N ILE A 45 3.27 5.88 -4.57
CA ILE A 45 2.47 4.81 -4.00
C ILE A 45 2.05 3.91 -5.15
N GLY A 46 2.46 2.65 -5.08
CA GLY A 46 2.03 1.61 -5.99
C GLY A 46 0.89 0.81 -5.37
N CYS A 47 -0.16 0.55 -6.14
CA CYS A 47 -1.36 -0.13 -5.72
C CYS A 47 -1.68 -1.28 -6.67
N ALA A 48 -2.15 -2.39 -6.12
CA ALA A 48 -2.72 -3.49 -6.86
C ALA A 48 -4.08 -3.87 -6.27
N ALA A 49 -5.11 -3.80 -7.10
CA ALA A 49 -6.48 -4.18 -6.78
C ALA A 49 -6.95 -5.28 -7.73
N ARG A 50 -7.98 -6.02 -7.31
CA ARG A 50 -8.62 -7.04 -8.15
C ARG A 50 -10.02 -6.59 -8.53
N LYS A 51 -10.40 -6.87 -9.76
CA LYS A 51 -11.79 -6.83 -10.21
C LYS A 51 -12.05 -8.00 -11.13
N GLU A 52 -12.89 -8.94 -10.69
CA GLU A 52 -13.13 -10.21 -11.34
C GLU A 52 -11.81 -10.92 -11.67
N ASN A 53 -11.50 -11.05 -12.97
CA ASN A 53 -10.29 -11.68 -13.50
C ASN A 53 -9.28 -10.64 -14.01
N LEU A 54 -9.31 -9.42 -13.47
CA LEU A 54 -8.39 -8.35 -13.79
C LEU A 54 -7.59 -7.95 -12.55
N LEU A 55 -6.28 -7.82 -12.74
CA LEU A 55 -5.38 -7.13 -11.85
C LEU A 55 -5.32 -5.69 -12.33
N ILE A 56 -5.72 -4.78 -11.46
CA ILE A 56 -5.65 -3.34 -11.68
C ILE A 56 -4.41 -2.85 -10.94
N VAL A 57 -3.49 -2.23 -11.66
CA VAL A 57 -2.28 -1.63 -11.11
C VAL A 57 -2.36 -0.12 -11.27
N ASP A 58 -2.40 0.58 -10.14
CA ASP A 58 -2.40 2.04 -10.09
C ASP A 58 -1.11 2.54 -9.45
N GLN A 59 -0.52 3.59 -10.00
CA GLN A 59 0.68 4.23 -9.45
C GLN A 59 0.50 5.74 -9.37
N PHE A 60 0.60 6.27 -8.15
CA PHE A 60 0.54 7.70 -7.88
C PHE A 60 1.96 8.24 -7.66
N PHE A 61 2.49 8.96 -8.63
CA PHE A 61 3.88 9.41 -8.67
C PHE A 61 4.00 10.93 -8.51
N ALA A 62 4.86 11.35 -7.57
CA ALA A 62 5.24 12.74 -7.39
C ALA A 62 6.38 13.10 -8.36
N GLU A 63 6.09 13.87 -9.40
CA GLU A 63 7.11 14.32 -10.36
C GLU A 63 8.03 15.38 -9.72
N THR A 64 7.51 16.09 -8.73
CA THR A 64 8.23 17.08 -7.95
C THR A 64 7.90 16.92 -6.46
N PRO A 65 8.74 17.44 -5.54
CA PRO A 65 8.44 17.41 -4.11
C PRO A 65 7.12 18.12 -3.72
N ALA A 66 6.63 19.04 -4.56
CA ALA A 66 5.37 19.73 -4.32
C ALA A 66 4.15 18.80 -4.51
N ASP A 67 4.28 17.75 -5.32
CA ASP A 67 3.23 16.80 -5.62
C ASP A 67 2.98 15.77 -4.49
N GLU A 68 3.82 15.75 -3.44
CA GLU A 68 3.73 14.79 -2.33
C GLU A 68 2.31 14.77 -1.69
N SER A 69 1.71 15.94 -1.49
CA SER A 69 0.37 16.05 -0.90
C SER A 69 -0.73 15.54 -1.84
N ASP A 70 -0.56 15.76 -3.16
CA ASP A 70 -1.53 15.32 -4.17
C ASP A 70 -1.53 13.81 -4.30
N VAL A 71 -0.34 13.19 -4.31
CA VAL A 71 -0.17 11.72 -4.28
C VAL A 71 -0.88 11.12 -3.07
N LEU A 72 -0.68 11.73 -1.89
CA LEU A 72 -1.30 11.26 -0.66
C LEU A 72 -2.84 11.38 -0.72
N HIS A 73 -3.38 12.49 -1.20
CA HIS A 73 -4.82 12.66 -1.38
C HIS A 73 -5.40 11.63 -2.36
N ALA A 74 -4.79 11.46 -3.52
CA ALA A 74 -5.26 10.53 -4.54
C ALA A 74 -5.28 9.09 -4.03
N PHE A 75 -4.25 8.69 -3.28
CA PHE A 75 -4.21 7.38 -2.65
C PHE A 75 -5.31 7.21 -1.60
N LEU A 76 -5.49 8.17 -0.69
CA LEU A 76 -6.51 8.07 0.35
C LEU A 76 -7.94 8.03 -0.23
N ASP A 77 -8.18 8.80 -1.28
CA ASP A 77 -9.45 8.74 -2.02
C ASP A 77 -9.62 7.40 -2.73
N TYR A 78 -8.56 6.80 -3.27
CA TYR A 78 -8.64 5.47 -3.88
C TYR A 78 -8.88 4.37 -2.85
N LEU A 79 -8.23 4.49 -1.69
CA LEU A 79 -8.31 3.55 -0.57
C LEU A 79 -9.73 3.41 0.00
N GLN A 80 -10.61 4.40 -0.20
CA GLN A 80 -12.00 4.36 0.27
C GLN A 80 -12.84 3.23 -0.34
N ASN A 81 -12.41 2.67 -1.46
CA ASN A 81 -13.14 1.61 -2.18
C ASN A 81 -12.93 0.22 -1.57
N PHE A 82 -12.09 0.12 -0.54
CA PHE A 82 -11.62 -1.14 0.04
C PHE A 82 -11.91 -1.17 1.53
N ASP A 83 -11.95 -2.36 2.12
CA ASP A 83 -12.06 -2.57 3.57
C ASP A 83 -10.80 -3.23 4.16
N THR A 84 -9.96 -3.81 3.30
CA THR A 84 -8.80 -4.60 3.70
C THR A 84 -7.54 -4.08 3.02
N ILE A 85 -6.51 -3.83 3.82
CA ILE A 85 -5.18 -3.41 3.37
C ILE A 85 -4.22 -4.60 3.42
N ILE A 86 -3.57 -4.88 2.30
CA ILE A 86 -2.50 -5.88 2.18
C ILE A 86 -1.16 -5.17 1.99
N THR A 87 -0.16 -5.54 2.80
CA THR A 87 1.19 -4.96 2.73
C THR A 87 2.26 -5.98 3.05
N PHE A 88 3.52 -5.66 2.77
CA PHE A 88 4.67 -6.38 3.29
C PHE A 88 5.39 -5.53 4.34
N ASN A 89 5.20 -5.83 5.63
CA ASN A 89 5.72 -5.02 6.74
C ASN A 89 5.17 -3.57 6.78
N GLY A 90 4.03 -3.32 6.14
CA GLY A 90 3.45 -1.97 6.06
C GLY A 90 2.93 -1.45 7.38
N ILE A 91 2.51 -2.31 8.30
CA ILE A 91 2.15 -1.87 9.66
C ILE A 91 3.41 -1.36 10.40
N GLY A 92 4.59 -1.92 10.07
CA GLY A 92 5.86 -1.50 10.65
C GLY A 92 6.43 -0.21 10.05
N PHE A 93 6.13 0.08 8.78
CA PHE A 93 6.76 1.17 8.04
C PHE A 93 5.76 2.08 7.32
N ASP A 94 5.08 1.57 6.30
CA ASP A 94 4.25 2.34 5.37
C ASP A 94 3.16 3.13 6.08
N ILE A 95 2.39 2.48 6.95
CA ILE A 95 1.27 3.09 7.67
C ILE A 95 1.77 4.21 8.62
N PRO A 96 2.75 3.97 9.52
CA PRO A 96 3.36 5.06 10.29
C PRO A 96 3.90 6.21 9.42
N TYR A 97 4.51 5.91 8.27
CA TYR A 97 5.05 6.91 7.36
C TYR A 97 3.94 7.79 6.78
N LEU A 98 2.90 7.18 6.21
CA LEU A 98 1.77 7.89 5.62
C LEU A 98 0.96 8.66 6.67
N THR A 99 0.77 8.10 7.88
CA THR A 99 0.13 8.82 9.00
C THR A 99 0.89 10.10 9.35
N ASN A 100 2.22 10.06 9.39
CA ASN A 100 3.02 11.27 9.63
C ASN A 100 2.88 12.30 8.50
N LYS A 101 2.80 11.85 7.24
CA LYS A 101 2.53 12.73 6.09
C LYS A 101 1.13 13.35 6.16
N CYS A 102 0.11 12.57 6.52
CA CYS A 102 -1.24 13.07 6.75
C CYS A 102 -1.23 14.18 7.81
N GLN A 103 -0.54 13.98 8.94
CA GLN A 103 -0.39 15.00 9.97
C GLN A 103 0.32 16.27 9.47
N LYS A 104 1.43 16.12 8.74
CA LYS A 104 2.19 17.24 8.14
C LYS A 104 1.30 18.10 7.24
N TYR A 105 0.47 17.47 6.41
CA TYR A 105 -0.42 18.13 5.45
C TYR A 105 -1.81 18.44 6.00
N LYS A 106 -2.09 18.08 7.27
CA LYS A 106 -3.41 18.24 7.93
C LYS A 106 -4.55 17.52 7.19
N ILE A 107 -4.23 16.35 6.65
CA ILE A 107 -5.19 15.46 5.98
C ILE A 107 -5.69 14.45 7.02
N PRO A 108 -7.02 14.22 7.15
CA PRO A 108 -7.55 13.16 7.99
C PRO A 108 -7.07 11.79 7.49
N GLU A 109 -6.49 10.99 8.37
CA GLU A 109 -6.05 9.64 8.03
C GLU A 109 -7.14 8.61 8.39
N PRO A 110 -7.43 7.62 7.51
CA PRO A 110 -8.48 6.64 7.75
C PRO A 110 -7.95 5.26 8.18
N PHE A 111 -6.64 5.11 8.43
CA PHE A 111 -5.96 3.81 8.50
C PHE A 111 -6.47 2.88 9.60
N SER A 112 -7.03 3.44 10.68
CA SER A 112 -7.64 2.65 11.76
C SER A 112 -8.96 1.98 11.41
N ALA A 113 -9.59 2.35 10.28
CA ALA A 113 -10.87 1.80 9.85
C ALA A 113 -10.76 0.51 9.01
N TYR A 114 -9.55 0.09 8.66
CA TYR A 114 -9.29 -1.03 7.76
C TYR A 114 -8.85 -2.29 8.51
N GLU A 115 -9.19 -3.44 7.95
CA GLU A 115 -8.56 -4.72 8.30
C GLU A 115 -7.18 -4.82 7.64
N TYR A 116 -6.25 -5.56 8.27
CA TYR A 116 -4.87 -5.66 7.79
C TYR A 116 -4.41 -7.10 7.56
N VAL A 117 -3.83 -7.30 6.38
CA VAL A 117 -3.04 -8.48 6.02
C VAL A 117 -1.59 -8.03 5.83
N ASP A 118 -0.80 -8.07 6.90
CA ASP A 118 0.64 -7.80 6.83
C ASP A 118 1.39 -9.13 6.66
N ILE A 119 1.84 -9.38 5.44
CA ILE A 119 2.44 -10.66 5.03
C ILE A 119 3.68 -10.96 5.88
N TYR A 120 4.54 -9.96 6.11
CA TYR A 120 5.73 -10.13 6.93
C TYR A 120 5.37 -10.56 8.35
N LYS A 121 4.37 -9.93 8.96
CA LYS A 121 3.93 -10.32 10.31
C LYS A 121 3.33 -11.71 10.34
N MET A 122 2.52 -12.09 9.35
CA MET A 122 1.94 -13.44 9.25
C MET A 122 3.01 -14.51 9.22
N ILE A 123 4.08 -14.30 8.45
CA ILE A 123 5.16 -15.29 8.33
C ILE A 123 6.25 -15.16 9.39
N SER A 124 6.37 -14.00 10.06
CA SER A 124 7.43 -13.74 11.05
C SER A 124 7.41 -14.70 12.24
N GLY A 125 6.23 -15.25 12.59
CA GLY A 125 6.10 -16.30 13.61
C GLY A 125 6.80 -17.61 13.23
N PHE A 126 7.07 -17.83 11.94
CA PHE A 126 7.78 -18.99 11.42
C PHE A 126 9.26 -18.73 11.17
N ARG A 127 9.81 -17.61 11.64
CA ARG A 127 11.24 -17.24 11.50
C ARG A 127 12.20 -18.36 11.94
N PHE A 128 11.82 -19.19 12.90
CA PHE A 128 12.62 -20.34 13.31
C PHE A 128 12.88 -21.35 12.15
N PHE A 129 11.95 -21.47 11.21
CA PHE A 129 12.05 -22.35 10.04
C PHE A 129 12.66 -21.66 8.81
N LEU A 130 12.85 -20.33 8.87
CA LEU A 130 13.40 -19.51 7.79
C LEU A 130 14.80 -19.01 8.21
N PRO A 131 15.88 -19.79 7.96
CA PRO A 131 17.23 -19.48 8.44
C PRO A 131 17.84 -18.22 7.81
N PHE A 132 17.15 -17.57 6.87
CA PHE A 132 17.56 -16.31 6.26
C PHE A 132 16.69 -15.17 6.80
N GLN A 133 17.34 -14.09 7.25
CA GLN A 133 16.64 -12.85 7.59
C GLN A 133 16.09 -12.24 6.30
N ILE A 134 14.76 -12.17 6.20
CA ILE A 134 14.05 -11.28 5.27
C ILE A 134 14.02 -9.89 5.89
#